data_AF-A0A3M0AEU0-F1
#
_entry.id   AF-A0A3M0AEU0-F1
#
_cell.length_a   1.000
_cell.length_b   1.000
_cell.length_c   1.000
_cell.angle_alpha   90.00
_cell.angle_beta   90.00
_cell.angle_gamma   90.00
#
_symmetry.space_group_name_H-M   'P 1'
#
loop_
_entity.id
_entity.type
_entity.pdbx_description
1 polymer ?
#
loop_
_entity_poly.entity_id
_entity_poly.type
_entity_poly.pdbx_seq_one_letter_code
_entity_poly.pdbx_strand_id
1 'polypeptide(L)'
;MTIEKVEDSPLTPEAVRNYLRSNPEFFIENSELLNTLKVPHQSGGAISLLEHQVHVLRDRNKEFHTRLDRLLEHARDNDHKFQQTRRFVLSALESQDLAELSDAVERSLYDDFGVEACSLILFSETPIDGCRAERVIDANRYIGTILTSQKAICGEFPANEMNWLFQRNGIRSAAIAPLQQLQLLGVLAVGHSDANFYRSGMGTLFLNYVSEVLQRLIPDLANRGA
;
A
#
# COMPACT_ATOMS: atom_id res chain seq x y z
N MET A 1 47.63 47.27 -21.60
CA MET A 1 47.87 45.85 -21.92
C MET A 1 49.33 45.55 -21.63
N THR A 2 49.61 45.10 -20.42
CA THR A 2 50.89 44.49 -20.05
C THR A 2 50.52 43.41 -19.06
N ILE A 3 50.51 42.17 -19.54
CA ILE A 3 50.25 40.99 -18.74
C ILE A 3 51.56 40.72 -18.00
N GLU A 4 51.63 41.05 -16.71
CA GLU A 4 52.68 40.53 -15.85
C GLU A 4 52.48 39.03 -15.75
N LYS A 5 53.34 38.28 -16.46
CA LYS A 5 53.54 36.86 -16.25
C LYS A 5 54.05 36.68 -14.82
N VAL A 6 53.19 36.26 -13.91
CA VAL A 6 53.62 35.72 -12.62
C VAL A 6 54.42 34.46 -12.92
N GLU A 7 55.71 34.51 -12.62
CA GLU A 7 56.63 33.38 -12.75
C GLU A 7 56.12 32.21 -11.89
N ASP A 8 55.79 31.11 -12.55
CA ASP A 8 55.40 29.85 -11.92
C ASP A 8 56.66 29.15 -11.37
N SER A 9 57.23 29.74 -10.32
CA SER A 9 58.25 29.08 -9.50
C SER A 9 57.54 28.02 -8.65
N PRO A 10 58.00 26.76 -8.63
CA PRO A 10 57.36 25.73 -7.83
C PRO A 10 57.42 26.14 -6.35
N LEU A 11 56.25 26.44 -5.78
CA LEU A 11 56.11 26.76 -4.36
C LEU A 11 56.66 25.59 -3.54
N THR A 12 57.75 25.82 -2.83
CA THR A 12 58.33 24.79 -1.97
C THR A 12 57.43 24.58 -0.76
N PRO A 13 57.31 23.34 -0.25
CA PRO A 13 56.52 23.05 0.96
C PRO A 13 56.92 23.91 2.17
N GLU A 14 58.20 24.29 2.28
CA GLU A 14 58.71 25.17 3.33
C GLU A 14 58.19 26.60 3.22
N ALA A 15 58.09 27.13 1.99
CA ALA A 15 57.54 28.45 1.75
C ALA A 15 56.05 28.52 2.14
N VAL A 16 55.28 27.50 1.76
CA VAL A 16 53.85 27.38 2.13
C VAL A 16 53.70 27.29 3.65
N ARG A 17 54.54 26.50 4.32
CA ARG A 17 54.51 26.34 5.78
C ARG A 17 54.81 27.65 6.52
N ASN A 18 55.82 28.40 6.07
CA ASN A 18 56.18 29.67 6.68
C ASN A 18 55.08 30.72 6.45
N TYR A 19 54.49 30.74 5.26
CA TYR A 19 53.38 31.63 4.94
C TYR A 19 52.15 31.38 5.84
N LEU A 20 51.73 30.12 6.00
CA LEU A 20 50.61 29.77 6.89
C LEU A 20 50.88 30.05 8.37
N ARG A 21 52.14 29.98 8.82
CA ARG A 21 52.53 30.35 10.20
C ARG A 21 52.45 31.85 10.44
N SER A 22 52.82 32.64 9.45
CA SER A 22 52.81 34.10 9.54
C SER A 22 51.42 34.71 9.36
N ASN A 23 50.45 33.95 8.83
CA ASN A 23 49.09 34.41 8.56
C ASN A 23 48.06 33.44 9.16
N PRO A 24 47.87 33.44 10.49
CA PRO A 24 46.94 32.53 11.17
C PRO A 24 45.47 32.75 10.79
N GLU A 25 45.08 33.95 10.36
CA GLU A 25 43.71 34.25 9.90
C GLU A 25 43.42 33.73 8.49
N PHE A 26 44.42 33.22 7.76
CA PHE A 26 44.29 32.84 6.35
C PHE A 26 43.11 31.90 6.06
N PHE A 27 42.86 30.92 6.94
CA PHE A 27 41.74 29.99 6.78
C PHE A 27 40.38 30.55 7.21
N ILE A 28 40.36 31.64 7.96
CA ILE A 28 39.13 32.37 8.32
C ILE A 28 38.66 33.18 7.10
N GLU A 29 39.60 33.89 6.47
CA GLU A 29 39.33 34.71 5.29
C GLU A 29 39.07 33.87 4.03
N ASN A 30 39.64 32.66 3.97
CA ASN A 30 39.49 31.74 2.84
C ASN A 30 38.77 30.45 3.26
N SER A 31 37.64 30.57 3.96
CA SER A 31 36.85 29.43 4.47
C SER A 31 36.41 28.43 3.39
N GLU A 32 36.27 28.87 2.14
CA GLU A 32 35.94 28.00 1.00
C GLU A 32 37.03 26.97 0.69
N LEU A 33 38.30 27.28 0.98
CA LEU A 33 39.43 26.35 0.81
C LEU A 33 39.30 25.14 1.75
N LEU A 34 38.68 25.30 2.93
CA LEU A 34 38.48 24.19 3.88
C LEU A 34 37.50 23.14 3.33
N ASN A 35 36.57 23.54 2.44
CA ASN A 35 35.64 22.60 1.80
C ASN A 35 36.30 21.77 0.69
N THR A 36 37.41 22.25 0.13
CA THR A 36 38.15 21.60 -0.97
C THR A 36 39.42 20.88 -0.51
N LEU A 37 40.00 21.28 0.63
CA LEU A 37 41.18 20.64 1.21
C LEU A 37 40.83 19.26 1.76
N LYS A 38 41.33 18.21 1.09
CA LYS A 38 41.40 16.87 1.67
C LYS A 38 42.64 16.78 2.54
N VAL A 39 42.52 17.14 3.81
CA VAL A 39 43.55 16.85 4.82
C VAL A 39 43.25 15.47 5.41
N PRO A 40 43.97 14.40 5.01
CA PRO A 40 43.89 13.15 5.74
C PRO A 40 44.48 13.38 7.14
N HIS A 41 43.62 13.40 8.16
CA HIS A 41 44.10 13.45 9.53
C HIS A 41 44.71 12.08 9.88
N GLN A 42 46.04 11.99 9.97
CA GLN A 42 46.70 10.91 10.70
C GLN A 42 46.58 11.17 12.19
N SER A 43 45.35 11.11 12.70
CA SER A 43 45.09 11.02 14.13
C SER A 43 45.15 9.54 14.46
N GLY A 44 46.26 9.07 15.02
CA GLY A 44 46.39 7.68 15.43
C GLY A 44 45.20 7.24 16.30
N GLY A 45 44.55 6.13 15.93
CA GLY A 45 43.62 5.35 16.75
C GLY A 45 42.28 5.98 17.20
N ALA A 46 42.14 7.30 17.24
CA ALA A 46 40.95 7.96 17.80
C ALA A 46 40.23 8.84 16.77
N ILE A 47 38.98 8.47 16.46
CA ILE A 47 38.06 9.22 15.61
C ILE A 47 37.63 10.50 16.36
N SER A 48 37.63 11.65 15.68
CA SER A 48 37.18 12.93 16.25
C SER A 48 35.70 12.85 16.65
N LEU A 49 35.37 13.26 17.88
CA LEU A 49 33.98 13.28 18.39
C LEU A 49 33.05 14.10 17.48
N LEU A 50 33.56 15.18 16.88
CA LEU A 50 32.78 16.01 15.95
C LEU A 50 32.50 15.28 14.64
N GLU A 51 33.49 14.58 14.08
CA GLU A 51 33.28 13.75 12.87
C GLU A 51 32.28 12.63 13.14
N HIS A 52 32.39 11.98 14.30
CA HIS A 52 31.43 10.97 14.74
C HIS A 52 30.02 11.57 14.91
N GLN A 53 29.88 12.74 15.52
CA GLN A 53 28.58 13.43 15.66
C GLN A 53 27.98 13.82 14.31
N VAL A 54 28.78 14.36 13.39
CA VAL A 54 28.30 14.71 12.03
C VAL A 54 27.87 13.46 11.27
N HIS A 55 28.62 12.36 11.41
CA HIS A 55 28.25 11.07 10.81
C HIS A 55 26.91 10.56 11.36
N VAL A 56 26.76 10.52 12.69
CA VAL A 56 25.51 10.12 13.35
C VAL A 56 24.32 10.99 12.92
N LEU A 57 24.51 12.31 12.83
CA LEU A 57 23.46 13.22 12.36
C LEU A 57 23.07 12.97 10.90
N ARG A 58 24.04 12.70 10.03
CA ARG A 58 23.78 12.35 8.62
C ARG A 58 23.01 11.04 8.50
N ASP A 59 23.38 10.03 9.28
CA ASP A 59 22.69 8.73 9.25
C ASP A 59 21.26 8.84 9.79
N ARG A 60 21.05 9.57 10.89
CA ARG A 60 19.69 9.89 11.38
C ARG A 60 18.87 10.66 10.36
N ASN A 61 19.48 11.62 9.67
CA ASN A 61 18.77 12.40 8.65
C ASN A 61 18.34 11.53 7.46
N LYS A 62 19.21 10.61 7.01
CA LYS A 62 18.85 9.61 5.99
C LYS A 62 17.73 8.69 6.45
N GLU A 63 17.78 8.24 7.70
CA GLU A 63 16.74 7.41 8.29
C GLU A 63 15.40 8.16 8.33
N PHE A 64 15.40 9.44 8.72
CA PHE A 64 14.19 10.26 8.71
C PHE A 64 13.63 10.47 7.31
N HIS A 65 14.47 10.76 6.32
CA HIS A 65 14.02 10.85 4.92
C HIS A 65 13.38 9.54 4.46
N THR A 66 14.02 8.40 4.73
CA THR A 66 13.48 7.08 4.39
C THR A 66 12.12 6.82 5.06
N ARG A 67 11.95 7.23 6.32
CA ARG A 67 10.67 7.09 7.03
C ARG A 67 9.60 8.03 6.47
N LEU A 68 9.96 9.28 6.14
CA LEU A 68 9.06 10.24 5.50
C LEU A 68 8.59 9.74 4.14
N ASP A 69 9.49 9.22 3.31
CA ASP A 69 9.16 8.67 2.01
C ASP A 69 8.15 7.53 2.13
N ARG A 70 8.34 6.62 3.09
CA ARG A 70 7.36 5.55 3.39
C ARG A 70 6.01 6.08 3.85
N LEU A 71 5.99 7.12 4.68
CA LEU A 71 4.73 7.75 5.11
C LEU A 71 4.00 8.42 3.94
N LEU A 72 4.73 9.08 3.05
CA LEU A 72 4.17 9.69 1.85
C LEU A 72 3.63 8.64 0.87
N GLU A 73 4.33 7.52 0.72
CA GLU A 73 3.87 6.38 -0.07
C GLU A 73 2.56 5.81 0.50
N HIS A 74 2.52 5.53 1.81
CA HIS A 74 1.28 5.09 2.47
C HIS A 74 0.15 6.12 2.38
N ALA A 75 0.45 7.42 2.46
CA ALA A 75 -0.55 8.47 2.30
C ALA A 75 -1.15 8.48 0.88
N ARG A 76 -0.32 8.29 -0.15
CA ARG A 76 -0.77 8.18 -1.55
C ARG A 76 -1.60 6.93 -1.77
N ASP A 77 -1.16 5.79 -1.25
CA ASP A 77 -1.92 4.53 -1.35
C ASP A 77 -3.29 4.63 -0.68
N ASN A 78 -3.36 5.29 0.48
CA ASN A 78 -4.60 5.50 1.20
C ASN A 78 -5.54 6.47 0.47
N ASP A 79 -5.01 7.57 -0.09
CA ASP A 79 -5.81 8.50 -0.89
C ASP A 79 -6.37 7.79 -2.13
N HIS A 80 -5.55 6.98 -2.80
CA HIS A 80 -6.00 6.19 -3.94
C HIS A 80 -7.14 5.23 -3.57
N LYS A 81 -6.98 4.44 -2.50
CA LYS A 81 -8.02 3.54 -1.98
C LYS A 81 -9.28 4.29 -1.59
N PHE A 82 -9.16 5.49 -1.01
CA PHE A 82 -10.30 6.32 -0.67
C PHE A 82 -11.07 6.78 -1.91
N GLN A 83 -10.37 7.24 -2.96
CA GLN A 83 -11.02 7.64 -4.22
C GLN A 83 -11.71 6.46 -4.92
N GLN A 84 -11.10 5.27 -4.91
CA GLN A 84 -11.72 4.04 -5.43
C GLN A 84 -12.97 3.68 -4.65
N THR A 85 -12.89 3.70 -3.32
CA THR A 85 -14.03 3.41 -2.44
C THR A 85 -15.17 4.39 -2.69
N ARG A 86 -14.88 5.68 -2.85
CA ARG A 86 -15.89 6.70 -3.15
C ARG A 86 -16.56 6.43 -4.50
N ARG A 87 -15.80 6.13 -5.55
CA ARG A 87 -16.34 5.81 -6.88
C ARG A 87 -17.22 4.56 -6.83
N PHE A 88 -16.77 3.51 -6.13
CA PHE A 88 -17.55 2.31 -5.88
C PHE A 88 -18.90 2.63 -5.22
N VAL A 89 -18.89 3.36 -4.10
CA VAL A 89 -20.12 3.69 -3.37
C VAL A 89 -21.11 4.46 -4.23
N LEU A 90 -20.63 5.44 -5.02
CA LEU A 90 -21.49 6.20 -5.92
C LEU A 90 -22.10 5.32 -7.01
N SER A 91 -21.29 4.48 -7.65
CA SER A 91 -21.75 3.52 -8.69
C SER A 91 -22.78 2.52 -8.13
N ALA A 92 -22.53 2.01 -6.92
CA ALA A 92 -23.45 1.09 -6.25
C ALA A 92 -24.78 1.77 -5.89
N LEU A 93 -24.77 3.05 -5.50
CA LEU A 93 -25.97 3.83 -5.21
C LEU A 93 -26.78 4.19 -6.47
N GLU A 94 -26.12 4.28 -7.63
CA GLU A 94 -26.75 4.57 -8.92
C GLU A 94 -27.37 3.33 -9.58
N SER A 95 -27.06 2.13 -9.08
CA SER A 95 -27.58 0.86 -9.60
C SER A 95 -29.11 0.76 -9.43
N GLN A 96 -29.80 0.33 -10.49
CA GLN A 96 -31.27 0.26 -10.52
C GLN A 96 -31.82 -1.10 -10.08
N ASP A 97 -31.03 -2.15 -10.27
CA ASP A 97 -31.36 -3.52 -9.88
C ASP A 97 -30.14 -4.28 -9.32
N LEU A 98 -30.37 -5.53 -8.91
CA LEU A 98 -29.32 -6.38 -8.35
C LEU A 98 -28.24 -6.79 -9.37
N ALA A 99 -28.60 -6.85 -10.66
CA ALA A 99 -27.67 -7.22 -11.73
C ALA A 99 -26.68 -6.08 -11.96
N GLU A 100 -27.17 -4.84 -12.11
CA GLU A 100 -26.34 -3.65 -12.19
C GLU A 100 -25.44 -3.48 -10.96
N LEU A 101 -25.97 -3.74 -9.75
CA LEU A 101 -25.17 -3.71 -8.53
C LEU A 101 -24.05 -4.77 -8.56
N SER A 102 -24.36 -5.99 -8.99
CA SER A 102 -23.38 -7.08 -9.05
C SER A 102 -22.27 -6.76 -10.05
N ASP A 103 -22.64 -6.27 -11.24
CA ASP A 103 -21.71 -5.78 -12.25
C ASP A 103 -20.83 -4.64 -11.73
N ALA A 104 -21.42 -3.66 -11.03
CA ALA A 104 -20.69 -2.53 -10.46
C ALA A 104 -19.66 -2.98 -9.40
N VAL A 105 -20.02 -3.96 -8.56
CA VAL A 105 -19.12 -4.56 -7.56
C VAL A 105 -17.96 -5.28 -8.24
N GLU A 106 -18.26 -6.17 -9.18
CA GLU A 106 -17.22 -6.96 -9.86
C GLU A 106 -16.26 -6.05 -10.64
N ARG A 107 -16.80 -5.09 -11.42
CA ARG A 107 -15.97 -4.14 -12.17
C ARG A 107 -15.08 -3.31 -11.26
N SER A 108 -15.60 -2.76 -10.16
CA SER A 108 -14.76 -1.98 -9.24
C SER A 108 -13.68 -2.85 -8.61
N LEU A 109 -13.99 -4.08 -8.20
CA LEU A 109 -13.00 -4.98 -7.61
C LEU A 109 -11.89 -5.37 -8.60
N TYR A 110 -12.21 -5.60 -9.87
CA TYR A 110 -11.22 -5.87 -10.91
C TYR A 110 -10.45 -4.62 -11.33
N ASP A 111 -11.15 -3.58 -11.77
CA ASP A 111 -10.55 -2.43 -12.46
C ASP A 111 -9.91 -1.44 -11.48
N ASP A 112 -10.56 -1.20 -10.34
CA ASP A 112 -10.04 -0.27 -9.34
C ASP A 112 -9.13 -1.02 -8.36
N PHE A 113 -9.62 -2.06 -7.70
CA PHE A 113 -8.87 -2.70 -6.61
C PHE A 113 -7.82 -3.72 -7.07
N GLY A 114 -7.78 -4.04 -8.38
CA GLY A 114 -6.78 -4.94 -8.95
C GLY A 114 -6.87 -6.37 -8.40
N VAL A 115 -8.08 -6.82 -8.04
CA VAL A 115 -8.31 -8.16 -7.51
C VAL A 115 -8.18 -9.19 -8.64
N GLU A 116 -7.53 -10.33 -8.38
CA GLU A 116 -7.30 -11.36 -9.40
C GLU A 116 -8.54 -12.25 -9.65
N ALA A 117 -9.32 -12.51 -8.61
CA ALA A 117 -10.59 -13.22 -8.69
C ALA A 117 -11.62 -12.62 -7.71
N CYS A 118 -12.83 -12.38 -8.18
CA CYS A 118 -13.95 -11.90 -7.39
C CYS A 118 -15.16 -12.82 -7.58
N SER A 119 -15.97 -12.97 -6.55
CA SER A 119 -17.31 -13.56 -6.64
C SER A 119 -18.25 -12.88 -5.66
N LEU A 120 -19.36 -12.33 -6.17
CA LEU A 120 -20.52 -11.96 -5.37
C LEU A 120 -21.60 -13.03 -5.56
N ILE A 121 -22.04 -13.65 -4.47
CA ILE A 121 -23.11 -14.66 -4.49
C ILE A 121 -24.25 -14.14 -3.63
N LEU A 122 -25.42 -13.95 -4.24
CA LEU A 122 -26.63 -13.56 -3.52
C LEU A 122 -27.38 -14.81 -3.06
N PHE A 123 -28.00 -14.75 -1.89
CA PHE A 123 -28.84 -15.84 -1.41
C PHE A 123 -30.30 -15.58 -1.68
N SER A 124 -30.92 -16.48 -2.46
CA SER A 124 -32.30 -16.37 -2.89
C SER A 124 -32.87 -17.77 -3.19
N GLU A 125 -34.17 -17.95 -2.96
CA GLU A 125 -34.89 -19.19 -3.31
C GLU A 125 -35.14 -19.31 -4.81
N THR A 126 -35.22 -18.17 -5.49
CA THR A 126 -35.40 -18.04 -6.94
C THR A 126 -34.15 -17.49 -7.60
N PRO A 127 -33.81 -17.93 -8.82
CA PRO A 127 -32.71 -17.35 -9.57
C PRO A 127 -32.97 -15.85 -9.83
N ILE A 128 -31.90 -15.07 -9.82
CA ILE A 128 -31.91 -13.63 -10.13
C ILE A 128 -31.19 -13.48 -11.46
N ASP A 129 -31.84 -12.88 -12.44
CA ASP A 129 -31.23 -12.69 -13.77
C ASP A 129 -30.01 -11.75 -13.66
N GLY A 130 -28.96 -12.04 -14.43
CA GLY A 130 -27.71 -11.27 -14.40
C GLY A 130 -26.87 -11.39 -13.13
N CYS A 131 -27.31 -12.13 -12.10
CA CYS A 131 -26.54 -12.34 -10.86
C CYS A 131 -26.25 -13.83 -10.63
N ARG A 132 -25.16 -14.10 -9.92
CA ARG A 132 -24.99 -15.41 -9.29
C ARG A 132 -25.83 -15.48 -8.01
N ALA A 133 -26.89 -16.27 -8.05
CA ALA A 133 -27.77 -16.53 -6.92
C ALA A 133 -27.78 -18.02 -6.53
N GLU A 134 -27.70 -18.30 -5.24
CA GLU A 134 -27.68 -19.66 -4.68
C GLU A 134 -28.64 -19.77 -3.51
N ARG A 135 -29.15 -20.97 -3.22
CA ARG A 135 -29.91 -21.19 -1.98
C ARG A 135 -28.96 -21.26 -0.80
N VAL A 136 -29.39 -20.72 0.34
CA VAL A 136 -28.59 -20.76 1.59
C VAL A 136 -28.23 -22.20 1.96
N ILE A 137 -29.15 -23.15 1.77
CA ILE A 137 -28.94 -24.57 2.09
C ILE A 137 -27.79 -25.17 1.26
N ASP A 138 -27.70 -24.82 -0.01
CA ASP A 138 -26.65 -25.32 -0.90
C ASP A 138 -25.31 -24.66 -0.58
N ALA A 139 -25.29 -23.36 -0.34
CA ALA A 139 -24.09 -22.64 0.11
C ALA A 139 -23.55 -23.18 1.44
N ASN A 140 -24.43 -23.52 2.39
CA ASN A 140 -24.04 -24.04 3.70
C ASN A 140 -23.30 -25.39 3.62
N ARG A 141 -23.53 -26.19 2.56
CA ARG A 141 -22.81 -27.44 2.31
C ARG A 141 -21.32 -27.21 2.01
N TYR A 142 -21.00 -26.08 1.38
CA TYR A 142 -19.64 -25.74 0.97
C TYR A 142 -18.97 -24.82 1.99
N ILE A 143 -19.60 -23.70 2.31
CA ILE A 143 -18.98 -22.60 3.06
C ILE A 143 -19.67 -22.32 4.42
N GLY A 144 -20.36 -23.30 4.99
CA GLY A 144 -21.18 -23.09 6.19
C GLY A 144 -20.44 -22.52 7.40
N THR A 145 -19.19 -22.92 7.62
CA THR A 145 -18.33 -22.36 8.68
C THR A 145 -18.09 -20.86 8.49
N ILE A 146 -17.90 -20.43 7.23
CA ILE A 146 -17.69 -19.04 6.86
C ILE A 146 -18.95 -18.21 7.10
N LEU A 147 -20.11 -18.76 6.74
CA LEU A 147 -21.41 -18.08 6.89
C LEU A 147 -21.82 -17.84 8.33
N THR A 148 -21.24 -18.56 9.30
CA THR A 148 -21.46 -18.30 10.73
C THR A 148 -20.69 -17.10 11.27
N SER A 149 -19.69 -16.62 10.54
CA SER A 149 -18.91 -15.44 10.92
C SER A 149 -19.68 -14.16 10.60
N GLN A 150 -19.57 -13.14 11.45
CA GLN A 150 -20.17 -11.82 11.19
C GLN A 150 -19.23 -10.84 10.47
N LYS A 151 -17.95 -11.19 10.35
CA LYS A 151 -16.90 -10.32 9.79
C LYS A 151 -16.16 -11.04 8.67
N ALA A 152 -15.50 -10.27 7.82
CA ALA A 152 -14.63 -10.85 6.81
C ALA A 152 -13.52 -11.68 7.45
N ILE A 153 -13.32 -12.87 6.89
CA ILE A 153 -12.24 -13.79 7.23
C ILE A 153 -11.25 -13.84 6.07
N CYS A 154 -9.99 -14.10 6.36
CA CYS A 154 -8.94 -14.11 5.36
C CYS A 154 -7.93 -15.22 5.61
N GLY A 155 -7.38 -15.77 4.53
CA GLY A 155 -6.34 -16.79 4.58
C GLY A 155 -6.47 -17.82 3.47
N GLU A 156 -5.98 -19.02 3.78
CA GLU A 156 -6.07 -20.19 2.92
C GLU A 156 -7.35 -20.96 3.27
N PHE A 157 -8.10 -21.36 2.25
CA PHE A 157 -9.33 -22.13 2.40
C PHE A 157 -9.22 -23.46 1.65
N PRO A 158 -9.98 -24.48 2.06
CA PRO A 158 -10.08 -25.74 1.34
C PRO A 158 -10.38 -25.56 -0.16
N ALA A 159 -9.77 -26.39 -1.02
CA ALA A 159 -9.89 -26.26 -2.47
C ALA A 159 -11.33 -26.40 -2.98
N ASN A 160 -12.16 -27.19 -2.32
CA ASN A 160 -13.59 -27.30 -2.62
C ASN A 160 -14.35 -25.99 -2.36
N GLU A 161 -14.04 -25.28 -1.28
CA GLU A 161 -14.62 -23.97 -0.97
C GLU A 161 -14.17 -22.92 -2.00
N MET A 162 -12.88 -22.87 -2.30
CA MET A 162 -12.30 -21.94 -3.26
C MET A 162 -12.86 -22.16 -4.68
N ASN A 163 -12.95 -23.42 -5.12
CA ASN A 163 -13.49 -23.75 -6.43
C ASN A 163 -15.00 -23.44 -6.51
N TRP A 164 -15.75 -23.64 -5.43
CA TRP A 164 -17.16 -23.26 -5.39
C TRP A 164 -17.34 -21.74 -5.40
N LEU A 165 -16.52 -20.99 -4.66
CA LEU A 165 -16.57 -19.53 -4.61
C LEU A 165 -16.19 -18.90 -5.95
N PHE A 166 -15.03 -19.25 -6.51
CA PHE A 166 -14.50 -18.54 -7.68
C PHE A 166 -14.78 -19.22 -9.01
N GLN A 167 -15.26 -20.47 -9.01
CA GLN A 167 -15.43 -21.30 -10.21
C GLN A 167 -14.18 -21.36 -11.09
N ARG A 168 -13.01 -21.15 -10.47
CA ARG A 168 -11.71 -20.98 -11.13
C ARG A 168 -10.62 -21.69 -10.33
N ASN A 169 -9.75 -22.38 -11.05
CA ASN A 169 -8.59 -23.03 -10.45
C ASN A 169 -7.43 -22.03 -10.24
N GLY A 170 -6.57 -22.32 -9.27
CA GLY A 170 -5.30 -21.61 -9.08
C GLY A 170 -5.34 -20.49 -8.03
N ILE A 171 -6.50 -20.20 -7.44
CA ILE A 171 -6.61 -19.28 -6.30
C ILE A 171 -6.11 -19.99 -5.04
N ARG A 172 -5.15 -19.40 -4.32
CA ARG A 172 -4.51 -20.01 -3.14
C ARG A 172 -4.83 -19.29 -1.83
N SER A 173 -5.17 -18.00 -1.87
CA SER A 173 -5.69 -17.29 -0.71
C SER A 173 -6.94 -16.49 -1.07
N ALA A 174 -7.80 -16.26 -0.08
CA ALA A 174 -8.99 -15.42 -0.23
C ALA A 174 -9.25 -14.55 1.00
N ALA A 175 -10.04 -13.50 0.78
CA ALA A 175 -10.78 -12.82 1.83
C ALA A 175 -12.28 -12.94 1.50
N ILE A 176 -13.06 -13.39 2.48
CA ILE A 176 -14.47 -13.75 2.28
C ILE A 176 -15.27 -13.01 3.34
N ALA A 177 -16.26 -12.25 2.89
CA ALA A 177 -17.12 -11.43 3.73
C ALA A 177 -18.59 -11.87 3.56
N PRO A 178 -19.20 -12.44 4.61
CA PRO A 178 -20.62 -12.73 4.58
C PRO A 178 -21.43 -11.42 4.61
N LEU A 179 -22.46 -11.35 3.76
CA LEU A 179 -23.38 -10.22 3.69
C LEU A 179 -24.56 -10.54 4.61
N GLN A 180 -24.43 -10.17 5.88
CA GLN A 180 -25.44 -10.47 6.89
C GLN A 180 -25.98 -9.18 7.50
N GLN A 181 -27.31 -9.08 7.55
CA GLN A 181 -28.01 -8.03 8.31
C GLN A 181 -28.96 -8.69 9.32
N LEU A 182 -30.29 -8.55 9.17
CA LEU A 182 -31.28 -9.36 9.90
C LEU A 182 -31.31 -10.81 9.41
N GLN A 183 -30.99 -11.01 8.14
CA GLN A 183 -30.88 -12.30 7.47
C GLN A 183 -29.58 -12.36 6.66
N LEU A 184 -29.20 -13.55 6.22
CA LEU A 184 -28.04 -13.77 5.37
C LEU A 184 -28.42 -13.48 3.91
N LEU A 185 -27.87 -12.40 3.35
CA LEU A 185 -28.18 -11.89 2.01
C LEU A 185 -27.28 -12.48 0.93
N GLY A 186 -26.09 -12.95 1.30
CA GLY A 186 -25.10 -13.43 0.35
C GLY A 186 -23.70 -13.53 0.94
N VAL A 187 -22.72 -13.66 0.05
CA VAL A 187 -21.30 -13.64 0.38
C VAL A 187 -20.53 -12.93 -0.74
N LEU A 188 -19.57 -12.10 -0.34
CA LEU A 188 -18.59 -11.48 -1.21
C LEU A 188 -17.22 -12.11 -0.96
N ALA A 189 -16.57 -12.60 -2.01
CA ALA A 189 -15.25 -13.22 -1.92
C ALA A 189 -14.30 -12.58 -2.92
N VAL A 190 -13.07 -12.32 -2.46
CA VAL A 190 -11.94 -11.90 -3.29
C VAL A 190 -10.79 -12.88 -3.11
N GLY A 191 -10.08 -13.19 -4.19
CA GLY A 191 -9.11 -14.27 -4.26
C GLY A 191 -7.85 -13.87 -5.02
N HIS A 192 -6.73 -14.47 -4.63
CA HIS A 192 -5.43 -14.31 -5.29
C HIS A 192 -4.74 -15.66 -5.46
N SER A 193 -3.98 -15.79 -6.55
CA SER A 193 -3.09 -16.92 -6.80
C SER A 193 -1.94 -17.06 -5.81
N ASP A 194 -1.55 -16.01 -5.07
CA ASP A 194 -0.53 -16.11 -4.02
C ASP A 194 -1.18 -16.54 -2.70
N ALA A 195 -0.60 -17.52 -2.02
CA ALA A 195 -1.06 -18.01 -0.73
C ALA A 195 -0.81 -17.00 0.41
N ASN A 196 0.11 -16.04 0.21
CA ASN A 196 0.47 -15.07 1.23
C ASN A 196 -0.29 -13.73 1.14
N PHE A 197 -1.03 -13.49 0.06
CA PHE A 197 -1.62 -12.18 -0.22
C PHE A 197 -2.66 -11.76 0.82
N TYR A 198 -3.63 -12.64 1.14
CA TYR A 198 -4.68 -12.36 2.12
C TYR A 198 -4.36 -12.89 3.54
N ARG A 199 -3.08 -13.03 3.92
CA ARG A 199 -2.71 -13.56 5.25
C ARG A 199 -2.89 -12.61 6.42
N SER A 200 -3.04 -11.30 6.17
CA SER A 200 -3.21 -10.30 7.23
C SER A 200 -4.52 -9.54 7.07
N GLY A 201 -5.28 -9.45 8.16
CA GLY A 201 -6.59 -8.77 8.19
C GLY A 201 -6.56 -7.29 7.82
N MET A 202 -5.38 -6.66 7.69
CA MET A 202 -5.27 -5.29 7.19
C MET A 202 -5.80 -5.14 5.75
N GLY A 203 -5.76 -6.20 4.94
CA GLY A 203 -6.32 -6.21 3.59
C GLY A 203 -7.86 -6.28 3.53
N THR A 204 -8.53 -6.58 4.64
CA THR A 204 -9.99 -6.81 4.65
C THR A 204 -10.81 -5.62 5.13
N LEU A 205 -10.18 -4.52 5.57
CA LEU A 205 -10.90 -3.31 5.98
C LEU A 205 -11.78 -2.77 4.85
N PHE A 206 -11.24 -2.72 3.64
CA PHE A 206 -11.98 -2.31 2.46
C PHE A 206 -13.13 -3.28 2.16
N LEU A 207 -12.85 -4.60 2.19
CA LEU A 207 -13.86 -5.62 1.93
C LEU A 207 -15.02 -5.55 2.93
N ASN A 208 -14.74 -5.32 4.21
CA ASN A 208 -15.76 -5.10 5.23
C ASN A 208 -16.60 -3.87 4.91
N TYR A 209 -15.98 -2.77 4.51
CA TYR A 209 -16.71 -1.54 4.15
C TYR A 209 -17.63 -1.75 2.94
N VAL A 210 -17.14 -2.40 1.88
CA VAL A 210 -17.96 -2.79 0.72
C VAL A 210 -19.14 -3.66 1.18
N SER A 211 -18.86 -4.65 2.00
CA SER A 211 -19.89 -5.56 2.53
C SER A 211 -20.99 -4.82 3.28
N GLU A 212 -20.61 -3.86 4.11
CA GLU A 212 -21.54 -3.02 4.85
C GLU A 212 -22.42 -2.14 3.94
N VAL A 213 -21.87 -1.64 2.82
CA VAL A 213 -22.65 -0.89 1.83
C VAL A 213 -23.63 -1.83 1.12
N LEU A 214 -23.16 -2.98 0.64
CA LEU A 214 -23.99 -3.97 -0.04
C LEU A 214 -25.12 -4.50 0.84
N GLN A 215 -24.86 -4.75 2.12
CA GLN A 215 -25.87 -5.17 3.09
C GLN A 215 -27.05 -4.19 3.19
N ARG A 216 -26.85 -2.90 2.87
CA ARG A 216 -27.91 -1.88 2.88
C ARG A 216 -28.61 -1.75 1.53
N LEU A 217 -27.90 -1.93 0.43
CA LEU A 217 -28.43 -1.75 -0.92
C LEU A 217 -29.20 -2.98 -1.43
N ILE A 218 -28.70 -4.19 -1.13
CA ILE A 218 -29.31 -5.44 -1.62
C ILE A 218 -30.80 -5.54 -1.22
N PRO A 219 -31.21 -5.32 0.04
CA PRO A 219 -32.63 -5.40 0.40
C PRO A 219 -33.49 -4.34 -0.31
N ASP A 220 -32.97 -3.13 -0.49
CA ASP A 220 -33.71 -2.05 -1.16
C ASP A 220 -33.94 -2.37 -2.64
N LEU A 221 -32.91 -2.82 -3.35
CA LEU A 221 -33.00 -3.20 -4.76
C LEU A 221 -33.84 -4.46 -4.98
N ALA A 222 -33.74 -5.44 -4.07
CA ALA A 222 -34.58 -6.63 -4.10
C ALA A 222 -36.07 -6.30 -3.97
N ASN A 223 -36.43 -5.28 -3.18
CA ASN A 223 -37.82 -4.83 -3.03
C ASN A 223 -38.31 -3.97 -4.20
N ARG A 224 -37.42 -3.30 -4.94
CA ARG A 224 -37.79 -2.50 -6.13
C ARG A 224 -38.09 -3.37 -7.35
N GLY A 225 -37.43 -4.53 -7.44
CA GLY A 225 -37.63 -5.51 -8.52
C GLY A 225 -38.71 -6.56 -8.26
N ALA A 226 -39.32 -6.58 -7.07
CA ALA A 226 -40.43 -7.46 -6.69
C ALA A 226 -41.80 -6.79 -6.90
#